data_AF-A0A2R6W7X4-F1
#
_entry.id   AF-A0A2R6W7X4-F1
#
_cell.length_a   1.000
_cell.length_b   1.000
_cell.length_c   1.000
_cell.angle_alpha   90.00
_cell.angle_beta   90.00
_cell.angle_gamma   90.00
#
_symmetry.space_group_name_H-M   'P 1'
#
loop_
_entity.id
_entity.type
_entity.pdbx_description
1 polymer ?
#
loop_
_entity_poly.entity_id
_entity_poly.type
_entity_poly.pdbx_seq_one_letter_code
_entity_poly.pdbx_strand_id
1 'polypeptide(L)'
;MEVEVSHLESSKKQHVTGASSMRNRVERWTPEEDELLQEAVVQYKAKNWRLRWQKVLNPAIVKGYWTKEEDQKMLELVGMLGTKRWAAVARCLPGRIGKQCRERWYNQLDPSIKRDPWTEVEDMRLFLAHKRFGSKWSQICSILPGRSENGVKNRWNTHIKKKAFILEEYCRMWNNQQNSSQNEELLGNEAAIKDLLSISE
;
A
#
# COMPACT_ATOMS: atom_id res chain seq x y z
N MET A 1 4.07 -69.42 43.75
CA MET A 1 5.52 -69.57 43.57
C MET A 1 5.78 -69.76 42.08
N GLU A 2 6.93 -69.27 41.65
CA GLU A 2 7.55 -69.42 40.32
C GLU A 2 7.16 -68.41 39.23
N VAL A 3 8.20 -68.14 38.45
CA VAL A 3 8.49 -67.03 37.56
C VAL A 3 8.66 -67.64 36.18
N GLU A 4 8.22 -66.96 35.11
CA GLU A 4 8.91 -67.07 33.82
C GLU A 4 8.72 -65.83 32.94
N VAL A 5 9.72 -65.57 32.12
CA VAL A 5 10.11 -64.31 31.47
C VAL A 5 9.68 -64.29 29.99
N SER A 6 9.32 -63.14 29.43
CA SER A 6 9.46 -62.91 27.97
C SER A 6 9.62 -61.44 27.58
N HIS A 7 10.44 -61.23 26.55
CA HIS A 7 11.03 -59.99 26.04
C HIS A 7 10.03 -59.06 25.32
N LEU A 8 10.32 -57.75 25.30
CA LEU A 8 9.72 -56.78 24.37
C LEU A 8 10.81 -56.06 23.57
N GLU A 9 10.79 -56.29 22.25
CA GLU A 9 11.66 -55.70 21.23
C GLU A 9 11.32 -54.23 20.93
N SER A 10 12.36 -53.49 20.54
CA SER A 10 12.35 -52.10 20.08
C SER A 10 12.00 -52.02 18.59
N SER A 11 11.11 -51.09 18.20
CA SER A 11 10.77 -50.83 16.79
C SER A 11 10.94 -49.36 16.37
N LYS A 12 11.36 -49.20 15.11
CA LYS A 12 12.10 -48.08 14.50
C LYS A 12 11.24 -46.82 14.25
N LYS A 13 11.86 -45.63 14.39
CA LYS A 13 11.33 -44.35 13.89
C LYS A 13 11.55 -44.22 12.38
N GLN A 14 10.47 -44.00 11.63
CA GLN A 14 10.53 -43.62 10.22
C GLN A 14 10.49 -42.10 10.07
N HIS A 15 11.41 -41.59 9.26
CA HIS A 15 11.53 -40.21 8.79
C HIS A 15 10.59 -40.02 7.59
N VAL A 16 9.73 -38.99 7.61
CA VAL A 16 9.02 -38.51 6.41
C VAL A 16 9.20 -37.00 6.29
N THR A 17 9.75 -36.59 5.15
CA THR A 17 10.01 -35.23 4.72
C THR A 17 8.77 -34.63 4.06
N GLY A 18 8.49 -33.33 4.29
CA GLY A 18 7.40 -32.64 3.59
C GLY A 18 7.01 -31.29 4.20
N ALA A 19 7.92 -30.30 4.25
CA ALA A 19 7.59 -28.94 4.68
C ALA A 19 7.08 -28.11 3.50
N SER A 20 5.75 -28.08 3.31
CA SER A 20 5.10 -27.16 2.36
C SER A 20 4.46 -25.98 3.11
N SER A 21 4.99 -24.79 2.85
CA SER A 21 4.35 -23.47 2.90
C SER A 21 3.33 -23.20 4.03
N MET A 22 3.82 -23.00 5.27
CA MET A 22 3.05 -22.28 6.30
C MET A 22 3.05 -20.78 6.01
N ARG A 23 2.27 -20.36 5.01
CA ARG A 23 1.85 -18.96 4.89
C ARG A 23 0.74 -18.71 5.90
N ASN A 24 1.11 -18.01 6.98
CA ASN A 24 0.24 -17.51 8.04
C ASN A 24 -1.14 -17.08 7.52
N ARG A 25 -2.15 -17.91 7.80
CA ARG A 25 -3.53 -17.47 7.87
C ARG A 25 -3.60 -16.71 9.19
N VAL A 26 -3.65 -15.37 9.15
CA VAL A 26 -3.86 -14.58 10.35
C VAL A 26 -5.23 -14.99 10.91
N GLU A 27 -5.22 -15.85 11.92
CA GLU A 27 -6.42 -16.26 12.63
C GLU A 27 -7.08 -15.01 13.23
N ARG A 28 -8.40 -14.97 13.10
CA ARG A 28 -9.23 -13.89 13.60
C ARG A 28 -9.35 -14.10 15.11
N TRP A 29 -9.00 -13.07 15.88
CA TRP A 29 -9.01 -13.08 17.35
C TRP A 29 -10.35 -13.59 17.89
N THR A 30 -10.29 -14.49 18.88
CA THR A 30 -11.48 -14.99 19.55
C THR A 30 -11.93 -14.02 20.66
N PRO A 31 -13.21 -14.05 21.06
CA PRO A 31 -13.71 -13.23 22.16
C PRO A 31 -12.93 -13.42 23.47
N GLU A 32 -12.44 -14.63 23.73
CA GLU A 32 -11.68 -14.97 24.92
C GLU A 32 -10.27 -14.36 24.87
N GLU A 33 -9.64 -14.34 23.69
CA GLU A 33 -8.36 -13.67 23.50
C GLU A 33 -8.48 -12.14 23.65
N ASP A 34 -9.60 -11.56 23.20
CA ASP A 34 -9.90 -10.13 23.41
C ASP A 34 -10.12 -9.81 24.91
N GLU A 35 -10.76 -10.71 25.66
CA GLU A 35 -10.99 -10.56 27.10
C GLU A 35 -9.67 -10.66 27.90
N LEU A 36 -8.83 -11.66 27.58
CA LEU A 36 -7.47 -11.80 28.10
C LEU A 36 -6.62 -10.57 27.79
N LEU A 37 -6.77 -10.01 26.59
CA LEU A 37 -6.07 -8.78 26.23
C LEU A 37 -6.54 -7.60 27.10
N GLN A 38 -7.85 -7.46 27.33
CA GLN A 38 -8.43 -6.42 28.19
C GLN A 38 -7.98 -6.54 29.65
N GLU A 39 -7.85 -7.75 30.18
CA GLU A 39 -7.31 -7.96 31.52
C GLU A 39 -5.82 -7.61 31.61
N ALA A 40 -5.01 -8.04 30.64
CA ALA A 40 -3.59 -7.69 30.57
C ALA A 40 -3.35 -6.17 30.43
N VAL A 41 -4.25 -5.51 29.70
CA VAL A 41 -4.37 -4.06 29.62
C VAL A 41 -4.53 -3.44 31.03
N VAL A 42 -5.52 -3.89 31.80
CA VAL A 42 -5.75 -3.36 33.16
C VAL A 42 -4.56 -3.64 34.09
N GLN A 43 -3.99 -4.84 34.00
CA GLN A 43 -2.95 -5.33 34.90
C GLN A 43 -1.58 -4.66 34.67
N TYR A 44 -1.13 -4.52 33.42
CA TYR A 44 0.26 -4.15 33.14
C TYR A 44 0.48 -2.67 32.82
N LYS A 45 -0.57 -1.83 32.76
CA LYS A 45 -0.50 -0.37 32.51
C LYS A 45 0.44 0.06 31.35
N ALA A 46 0.73 -0.83 30.41
CA ALA A 46 1.72 -0.60 29.37
C ALA A 46 1.19 0.46 28.38
N LYS A 47 1.80 1.64 28.44
CA LYS A 47 1.48 2.81 27.62
C LYS A 47 1.39 2.49 26.11
N ASN A 48 2.11 1.47 25.66
CA ASN A 48 2.17 1.09 24.25
C ASN A 48 0.97 0.26 23.77
N TRP A 49 0.34 -0.58 24.62
CA TRP A 49 -0.83 -1.37 24.19
C TRP A 49 -2.10 -0.52 24.16
N ARG A 50 -2.25 0.49 25.03
CA ARG A 50 -3.44 1.37 25.03
C ARG A 50 -3.54 2.14 23.73
N LEU A 51 -2.39 2.60 23.23
CA LEU A 51 -2.27 3.26 21.93
C LEU A 51 -2.53 2.30 20.77
N ARG A 52 -2.07 1.05 20.85
CA ARG A 52 -2.33 0.02 19.83
C ARG A 52 -3.81 -0.36 19.79
N TRP A 53 -4.45 -0.52 20.94
CA TRP A 53 -5.89 -0.79 21.04
C TRP A 53 -6.71 0.36 20.44
N GLN A 54 -6.49 1.59 20.91
CA GLN A 54 -7.23 2.77 20.44
C GLN A 54 -7.07 3.09 18.96
N LYS A 55 -5.96 2.68 18.33
CA LYS A 55 -5.65 3.02 16.93
C LYS A 55 -5.83 1.87 15.94
N VAL A 56 -5.90 0.62 16.40
CA VAL A 56 -5.85 -0.56 15.50
C VAL A 56 -6.83 -1.66 15.87
N LEU A 57 -7.00 -1.96 17.17
CA LEU A 57 -7.76 -3.15 17.61
C LEU A 57 -9.16 -2.86 18.15
N ASN A 58 -9.48 -1.61 18.51
CA ASN A 58 -10.82 -1.25 18.99
C ASN A 58 -11.90 -1.64 17.96
N PRO A 59 -12.87 -2.51 18.31
CA PRO A 59 -13.95 -2.94 17.41
C PRO A 59 -14.82 -1.79 16.88
N ALA A 60 -14.88 -0.68 17.60
CA ALA A 60 -15.58 0.53 17.15
C ALA A 60 -14.90 1.23 15.95
N ILE A 61 -13.68 0.83 15.56
CA ILE A 61 -12.99 1.36 14.38
C ILE A 61 -13.54 0.70 13.13
N VAL A 62 -14.13 1.51 12.26
CA VAL A 62 -14.64 1.07 10.96
C VAL A 62 -13.47 0.89 10.00
N LYS A 63 -13.22 -0.37 9.62
CA LYS A 63 -12.19 -0.77 8.63
C LYS A 63 -12.71 -0.81 7.19
N GLY A 64 -14.01 -0.56 6.98
CA GLY A 64 -14.69 -0.68 5.70
C GLY A 64 -14.58 0.55 4.78
N TYR A 65 -15.28 0.46 3.64
CA TYR A 65 -15.37 1.49 2.62
C TYR A 65 -15.91 2.81 3.17
N TRP A 66 -15.49 3.92 2.56
CA TRP A 66 -16.03 5.25 2.84
C TRP A 66 -17.36 5.44 2.12
N THR A 67 -18.36 5.93 2.83
CA THR A 67 -19.64 6.29 2.21
C THR A 67 -19.59 7.71 1.64
N LYS A 68 -20.54 8.05 0.77
CA LYS A 68 -20.63 9.40 0.19
C LYS A 68 -20.94 10.45 1.26
N GLU A 69 -21.70 10.09 2.27
CA GLU A 69 -22.06 10.95 3.41
C GLU A 69 -20.82 11.23 4.26
N GLU A 70 -19.98 10.23 4.50
CA GLU A 70 -18.71 10.41 5.20
C GLU A 70 -17.75 11.31 4.40
N ASP A 71 -17.67 11.12 3.08
CA ASP A 71 -16.85 11.97 2.20
C ASP A 71 -17.34 13.42 2.20
N GLN A 72 -18.65 13.63 2.07
CA GLN A 72 -19.25 14.97 2.11
C GLN A 72 -18.93 15.68 3.43
N LYS A 73 -19.12 14.98 4.55
CA LYS A 73 -18.77 15.50 5.86
C LYS A 73 -17.27 15.78 6.00
N MET A 74 -16.41 14.96 5.40
CA MET A 74 -14.97 15.21 5.38
C MET A 74 -14.62 16.48 4.60
N LEU A 75 -15.25 16.73 3.44
CA LEU A 75 -15.05 17.95 2.66
C LEU A 75 -15.40 19.20 3.48
N GLU A 76 -16.55 19.20 4.15
CA GLU A 76 -17.01 20.29 5.02
C GLU A 76 -16.05 20.52 6.19
N LEU A 77 -15.68 19.45 6.91
CA LEU A 77 -14.79 19.53 8.06
C LEU A 77 -13.39 20.02 7.67
N VAL A 78 -12.87 19.62 6.52
CA VAL A 78 -11.58 20.11 6.02
C VAL A 78 -11.68 21.57 5.57
N GLY A 79 -12.79 21.98 4.97
CA GLY A 79 -13.07 23.40 4.66
C GLY A 79 -13.03 24.28 5.90
N MET A 80 -13.58 23.80 7.03
CA MET A 80 -13.61 24.55 8.30
C MET A 80 -12.31 24.44 9.12
N LEU A 81 -11.74 23.24 9.23
CA LEU A 81 -10.63 22.94 10.16
C LEU A 81 -9.25 22.95 9.48
N GLY A 82 -9.20 22.85 8.15
CA GLY A 82 -8.00 22.68 7.36
C GLY A 82 -7.40 21.27 7.40
N THR A 83 -6.37 21.03 6.58
CA THR A 83 -5.74 19.72 6.34
C THR A 83 -4.65 19.33 7.36
N LYS A 84 -4.57 20.04 8.49
CA LYS A 84 -3.57 19.79 9.55
C LYS A 84 -4.14 19.12 10.80
N ARG A 85 -5.47 19.18 11.00
CA ARG A 85 -6.14 18.77 12.26
C ARG A 85 -6.96 17.49 12.11
N TRP A 86 -6.37 16.43 11.57
CA TRP A 86 -7.07 15.15 11.29
C TRP A 86 -7.69 14.47 12.50
N ALA A 87 -7.09 14.63 13.69
CA ALA A 87 -7.68 14.12 14.92
C ALA A 87 -9.00 14.83 15.26
N ALA A 88 -9.11 16.13 14.97
CA ALA A 88 -10.34 16.88 15.16
C ALA A 88 -11.41 16.48 14.13
N VAL A 89 -11.02 16.31 12.86
CA VAL A 89 -11.90 15.79 11.79
C VAL A 89 -12.47 14.42 12.18
N ALA A 90 -11.62 13.51 12.65
CA ALA A 90 -12.03 12.15 13.06
C ALA A 90 -13.03 12.14 14.21
N ARG A 91 -12.96 13.08 15.17
CA ARG A 91 -13.96 13.17 16.25
C ARG A 91 -15.38 13.44 15.74
N CYS A 92 -15.51 13.99 14.54
CA CYS A 92 -16.79 14.26 13.90
C CYS A 92 -17.25 13.14 12.94
N LEU A 93 -16.43 12.10 12.73
CA LEU A 93 -16.70 10.94 11.87
C LEU A 93 -16.70 9.66 12.73
N PRO A 94 -17.88 9.20 13.18
CA PRO A 94 -17.99 8.04 14.07
C PRO A 94 -17.26 6.81 13.50
N GLY A 95 -16.43 6.19 14.33
CA GLY A 95 -15.66 5.00 13.98
C GLY A 95 -14.49 5.22 13.02
N ARG A 96 -14.26 6.45 12.53
CA ARG A 96 -13.06 6.79 11.74
C ARG A 96 -11.99 7.41 12.62
N ILE A 97 -10.73 7.09 12.32
CA ILE A 97 -9.58 7.66 13.02
C ILE A 97 -8.82 8.66 12.14
N GLY A 98 -8.05 9.55 12.78
CA GLY A 98 -7.35 10.64 12.08
C GLY A 98 -6.42 10.17 10.96
N LYS A 99 -5.78 9.00 11.12
CA LYS A 99 -4.96 8.39 10.06
C LYS A 99 -5.80 8.08 8.82
N GLN A 100 -6.96 7.44 9.00
CA GLN A 100 -7.86 7.12 7.88
C GLN A 100 -8.38 8.39 7.22
N CYS A 101 -8.70 9.43 8.00
CA CYS A 101 -9.17 10.70 7.46
C CYS A 101 -8.10 11.36 6.58
N ARG A 102 -6.86 11.45 7.09
CA ARG A 102 -5.73 11.97 6.32
C ARG A 102 -5.52 11.20 5.02
N GLU A 103 -5.52 9.87 5.12
CA GLU A 103 -5.29 8.99 3.97
C GLU A 103 -6.40 9.13 2.93
N ARG A 104 -7.66 9.20 3.36
CA ARG A 104 -8.82 9.41 2.48
C ARG A 104 -8.71 10.73 1.72
N TRP A 105 -8.37 11.81 2.43
CA TRP A 105 -8.21 13.13 1.84
C TRP A 105 -7.14 13.14 0.74
N TYR A 106 -5.89 12.87 1.10
CA TYR A 106 -4.75 13.01 0.19
C TYR A 106 -4.71 11.97 -0.93
N ASN A 107 -5.50 10.91 -0.85
CA ASN A 107 -5.57 9.91 -1.90
C ASN A 107 -6.79 10.06 -2.82
N GLN A 108 -7.88 10.67 -2.36
CA GLN A 108 -9.16 10.62 -3.10
C GLN A 108 -10.02 11.89 -3.06
N LEU A 109 -9.99 12.69 -1.99
CA LEU A 109 -10.90 13.84 -1.84
C LEU A 109 -10.25 15.19 -2.13
N ASP A 110 -8.92 15.28 -2.02
CA ASP A 110 -8.21 16.51 -2.35
C ASP A 110 -8.56 16.98 -3.79
N PRO A 111 -9.08 18.20 -3.96
CA PRO A 111 -9.46 18.72 -5.28
C PRO A 111 -8.33 18.76 -6.30
N SER A 112 -7.07 18.78 -5.84
CA SER A 112 -5.90 18.73 -6.73
C SER A 112 -5.72 17.38 -7.42
N ILE A 113 -6.43 16.32 -6.98
CA ILE A 113 -6.33 14.97 -7.52
C ILE A 113 -7.21 14.84 -8.77
N LYS A 114 -6.57 14.53 -9.90
CA LYS A 114 -7.22 14.19 -11.16
C LYS A 114 -7.80 12.78 -11.13
N ARG A 115 -9.03 12.65 -11.61
CA ARG A 115 -9.77 11.39 -11.69
C ARG A 115 -9.79 10.77 -13.10
N ASP A 116 -9.09 11.41 -14.04
CA ASP A 116 -9.00 10.94 -15.41
C ASP A 116 -8.21 9.62 -15.51
N PRO A 117 -8.44 8.82 -16.56
CA PRO A 117 -7.61 7.65 -16.85
C PRO A 117 -6.13 8.00 -16.93
N TRP A 118 -5.27 7.03 -16.64
CA TRP A 118 -3.82 7.18 -16.85
C TRP A 118 -3.52 7.21 -18.34
N THR A 119 -2.74 8.21 -18.74
CA THR A 119 -2.28 8.37 -20.12
C THR A 119 -0.96 7.64 -20.35
N GLU A 120 -0.66 7.31 -21.60
CA GLU A 120 0.61 6.67 -21.96
C GLU A 120 1.81 7.56 -21.69
N VAL A 121 1.64 8.88 -21.85
CA VAL A 121 2.64 9.89 -21.46
C VAL A 121 2.95 9.82 -19.96
N GLU A 122 1.92 9.73 -19.11
CA GLU A 122 2.11 9.57 -17.66
C GLU A 122 2.77 8.22 -17.33
N ASP A 123 2.41 7.15 -18.02
CA ASP A 123 3.01 5.84 -17.85
C ASP A 123 4.51 5.85 -18.20
N MET A 124 4.86 6.50 -19.30
CA MET A 124 6.25 6.66 -19.72
C MET A 124 7.03 7.54 -18.74
N ARG A 125 6.45 8.67 -18.29
CA ARG A 125 7.04 9.50 -17.22
C ARG A 125 7.26 8.69 -15.94
N LEU A 126 6.28 7.91 -15.53
CA LEU A 126 6.37 7.05 -14.34
C LEU A 126 7.48 6.01 -14.49
N PHE A 127 7.58 5.38 -15.66
CA PHE A 127 8.65 4.43 -15.95
C PHE A 127 10.04 5.06 -15.86
N LEU A 128 10.26 6.17 -16.56
CA LEU A 128 11.53 6.90 -16.54
C LEU A 128 11.86 7.41 -15.12
N ALA A 129 10.87 7.94 -14.40
CA ALA A 129 11.04 8.41 -13.03
C ALA A 129 11.44 7.28 -12.08
N HIS A 130 10.82 6.10 -12.21
CA HIS A 130 11.17 4.93 -11.41
C HIS A 130 12.56 4.39 -11.77
N LYS A 131 12.96 4.43 -13.05
CA LYS A 131 14.33 4.10 -13.47
C LYS A 131 15.38 5.00 -12.80
N ARG A 132 15.06 6.29 -12.63
CA ARG A 132 15.93 7.28 -12.00
C ARG A 132 15.91 7.25 -10.46
N PHE A 133 14.74 7.14 -9.84
CA PHE A 133 14.56 7.34 -8.39
C PHE A 133 14.21 6.06 -7.61
N GLY A 134 13.93 4.95 -8.28
CA GLY A 134 13.42 3.73 -7.66
C GLY A 134 12.04 3.92 -7.04
N SER A 135 11.79 3.32 -5.88
CA SER A 135 10.49 3.35 -5.18
C SER A 135 10.25 4.62 -4.32
N LYS A 136 10.91 5.74 -4.65
CA LYS A 136 10.74 7.03 -3.96
C LYS A 136 9.44 7.70 -4.43
N TRP A 137 8.30 7.15 -4.03
CA TRP A 137 6.98 7.53 -4.56
C TRP A 137 6.64 9.00 -4.38
N SER A 138 6.97 9.62 -3.25
CA SER A 138 6.69 11.05 -3.03
C SER A 138 7.46 11.92 -4.04
N GLN A 139 8.69 11.55 -4.37
CA GLN A 139 9.51 12.26 -5.37
C GLN A 139 9.01 12.01 -6.80
N ILE A 140 8.53 10.81 -7.10
CA ILE A 140 7.91 10.53 -8.41
C ILE A 140 6.59 11.28 -8.55
N CYS A 141 5.80 11.33 -7.48
CA CYS A 141 4.52 12.01 -7.43
C CYS A 141 4.65 13.50 -7.74
N SER A 142 5.74 14.17 -7.32
CA SER A 142 5.95 15.59 -7.65
C SER A 142 6.16 15.87 -9.14
N ILE A 143 6.47 14.84 -9.94
CA ILE A 143 6.67 14.94 -11.40
C ILE A 143 5.37 14.61 -12.16
N LEU A 144 4.37 14.02 -11.50
CA LEU A 144 3.09 13.62 -12.08
C LEU A 144 1.96 14.51 -11.53
N PRO A 145 1.74 15.70 -12.12
CA PRO A 145 0.83 16.70 -11.58
C PRO A 145 -0.62 16.19 -11.54
N GLY A 146 -1.20 16.22 -10.35
CA GLY A 146 -2.57 15.79 -10.08
C GLY A 146 -2.73 14.29 -9.82
N ARG A 147 -1.64 13.52 -9.79
CA ARG A 147 -1.67 12.14 -9.28
C ARG A 147 -1.29 12.12 -7.80
N SER A 148 -1.91 11.22 -7.04
CA SER A 148 -1.54 11.00 -5.63
C SER A 148 -0.43 9.97 -5.52
N GLU A 149 0.37 10.04 -4.45
CA GLU A 149 1.47 9.09 -4.19
C GLU A 149 0.97 7.63 -4.21
N ASN A 150 -0.20 7.38 -3.63
CA ASN A 150 -0.82 6.06 -3.66
C ASN A 150 -1.24 5.65 -5.07
N GLY A 151 -1.76 6.59 -5.87
CA GLY A 151 -2.09 6.36 -7.27
C GLY A 151 -0.86 5.96 -8.10
N VAL A 152 0.25 6.68 -7.93
CA VAL A 152 1.53 6.41 -8.60
C VAL A 152 2.05 5.01 -8.26
N LYS A 153 2.15 4.69 -6.96
CA LYS A 153 2.57 3.37 -6.48
C LYS A 153 1.66 2.26 -7.02
N ASN A 154 0.35 2.48 -7.04
CA ASN A 154 -0.60 1.50 -7.56
C ASN A 154 -0.42 1.30 -9.06
N ARG A 155 -0.31 2.37 -9.85
CA ARG A 155 -0.11 2.30 -11.30
C ARG A 155 1.14 1.53 -11.65
N TRP A 156 2.24 1.75 -10.91
CA TRP A 156 3.46 0.98 -11.07
C TRP A 156 3.24 -0.52 -10.87
N ASN A 157 2.66 -0.91 -9.72
CA ASN A 157 2.51 -2.31 -9.34
C ASN A 157 1.49 -3.08 -10.18
N THR A 158 0.46 -2.41 -10.69
CA THR A 158 -0.60 -3.07 -11.47
C THR A 158 -0.33 -3.09 -12.97
N HIS A 159 0.31 -2.04 -13.50
CA HIS A 159 0.47 -1.83 -14.95
C HIS A 159 1.94 -1.71 -15.39
N ILE A 160 2.66 -0.69 -14.93
CA ILE A 160 3.99 -0.35 -15.48
C ILE A 160 4.99 -1.47 -15.31
N LYS A 161 5.02 -2.12 -14.14
CA LYS A 161 5.96 -3.21 -13.88
C LYS A 161 5.84 -4.35 -14.90
N LYS A 162 4.64 -4.59 -15.44
CA LYS A 162 4.40 -5.60 -16.48
C LYS A 162 4.78 -5.12 -17.89
N LYS A 163 4.64 -3.82 -18.14
CA LYS A 163 5.01 -3.17 -19.41
C LYS A 163 6.49 -2.73 -19.49
N ALA A 164 7.24 -2.87 -18.40
CA ALA A 164 8.61 -2.37 -18.29
C ALA A 164 9.54 -2.80 -19.45
N PHE A 165 9.39 -4.04 -19.93
CA PHE A 165 10.15 -4.52 -21.08
C PHE A 165 9.86 -3.71 -22.36
N ILE A 166 8.59 -3.52 -22.68
CA ILE A 166 8.15 -2.78 -23.89
C ILE A 166 8.60 -1.30 -23.80
N LEU A 167 8.45 -0.68 -22.62
CA LEU A 167 8.85 0.72 -22.41
C LEU A 167 10.37 0.89 -22.51
N GLU A 168 11.15 -0.10 -22.10
CA GLU A 168 12.60 -0.10 -22.29
C GLU A 168 12.98 -0.20 -23.78
N GLU A 169 12.29 -1.03 -24.56
CA GLU A 169 12.49 -1.11 -26.01
C GLU A 169 12.16 0.21 -26.71
N TYR A 170 11.07 0.90 -26.32
CA TYR A 170 10.77 2.22 -26.87
C TYR A 170 11.89 3.24 -26.57
N CYS A 171 12.43 3.24 -25.33
CA CYS A 171 13.59 4.06 -25.01
C CYS A 171 14.79 3.74 -25.90
N ARG A 172 15.05 2.45 -26.15
CA ARG A 172 16.17 2.00 -26.96
C ARG A 172 16.03 2.45 -28.42
N MET A 173 14.84 2.27 -29.01
CA MET A 173 14.55 2.68 -30.39
C MET A 173 14.75 4.19 -30.58
N TRP A 174 14.25 5.00 -29.65
CA TRP A 174 14.38 6.46 -29.69
C TRP A 174 15.85 6.91 -29.61
N ASN A 175 16.64 6.33 -28.70
CA ASN A 175 18.07 6.67 -28.57
C ASN A 175 18.89 6.34 -29.83
N ASN A 176 18.54 5.27 -30.55
CA ASN A 176 19.20 4.89 -31.80
C ASN A 176 18.95 5.90 -32.93
N GLN A 177 17.80 6.58 -32.93
CA GLN A 177 17.47 7.59 -33.94
C GLN A 177 18.14 8.94 -33.66
N GLN A 178 18.30 9.28 -32.38
CA GLN A 178 18.79 10.60 -31.94
C GLN A 178 20.34 10.70 -31.89
N ASN A 179 21.10 9.62 -32.11
CA ASN A 179 22.57 9.57 -31.97
C ASN A 179 23.08 10.22 -30.66
N SER A 180 22.28 10.21 -29.59
CA SER A 180 22.54 10.93 -28.34
C SER A 180 21.99 10.18 -27.13
N SER A 181 22.74 10.16 -26.04
CA SER A 181 22.44 9.40 -24.80
C SER A 181 21.78 10.25 -23.71
N GLN A 182 20.80 11.10 -24.04
CA GLN A 182 20.21 12.01 -23.05
C GLN A 182 18.79 11.62 -22.62
N ASN A 183 18.68 10.49 -21.91
CA ASN A 183 17.43 10.07 -21.27
C ASN A 183 16.96 11.01 -20.12
N GLU A 184 17.81 11.92 -19.63
CA GLU A 184 17.46 12.82 -18.52
C GLU A 184 16.55 14.00 -18.94
N GLU A 185 16.58 14.41 -20.21
CA GLU A 185 15.78 15.52 -20.73
C GLU A 185 14.31 15.12 -20.99
N LEU A 186 14.07 13.83 -21.24
CA LEU A 186 12.73 13.26 -21.50
C LEU A 186 11.77 13.38 -20.32
N LEU A 187 12.25 13.28 -19.08
CA LEU A 187 11.37 13.26 -17.90
C LEU A 187 10.53 14.55 -17.77
N GLY A 188 11.11 15.69 -18.14
CA GLY A 188 10.48 17.00 -18.08
C GLY A 188 9.81 17.43 -19.39
N ASN A 189 10.11 16.77 -20.52
CA ASN A 189 9.67 17.20 -21.84
C ASN A 189 8.51 16.35 -22.36
N GLU A 190 7.28 16.88 -22.27
CA GLU A 190 6.09 16.17 -22.75
C GLU A 190 6.12 15.86 -24.24
N ALA A 191 6.64 16.79 -25.05
CA ALA A 191 6.69 16.66 -26.50
C ALA A 191 7.63 15.52 -26.89
N ALA A 192 8.79 15.42 -26.24
CA ALA A 192 9.73 14.31 -26.45
C ALA A 192 9.13 12.95 -26.08
N ILE A 193 8.32 12.88 -25.02
CA ILE A 193 7.63 11.63 -24.64
C ILE A 193 6.57 11.25 -25.68
N LYS A 194 5.81 12.21 -26.20
CA LYS A 194 4.81 11.96 -27.25
C LYS A 194 5.47 11.49 -28.54
N ASP A 195 6.58 12.12 -28.92
CA ASP A 195 7.40 11.70 -30.06
C ASP A 195 7.91 10.26 -29.88
N LEU A 196 8.46 9.93 -28.71
CA LEU A 196 8.88 8.56 -28.38
C LEU A 196 7.75 7.53 -28.50
N LEU A 197 6.55 7.86 -28.04
CA LEU A 197 5.40 6.96 -28.12
C LEU A 197 4.90 6.77 -29.55
N SER A 198 5.04 7.78 -30.41
CA SER A 198 4.66 7.68 -31.82
C SER A 198 5.53 6.71 -32.64
N ILE A 199 6.74 6.39 -32.17
CA ILE A 199 7.62 5.38 -32.80
C ILE A 199 7.07 3.96 -32.63
N SER A 200 6.10 3.76 -31.73
CA SER A 200 5.53 2.46 -31.42
C SER A 200 4.28 2.08 -32.23
N GLU A 201 3.78 2.99 -33.07
CA GLU A 201 2.67 2.81 -34.02
C GLU A 201 3.20 2.43 -35.42
#